data_AF-A0A5Z6CJW0-F1
#
_entry.id   AF-A0A5Z6CJW0-F1
#
_cell.length_a   1.000
_cell.length_b   1.000
_cell.length_c   1.000
_cell.angle_alpha   90.00
_cell.angle_beta   90.00
_cell.angle_gamma   90.00
#
_symmetry.space_group_name_H-M   'P 1'
#
loop_
_entity.id
_entity.type
_entity.pdbx_description
1 polymer ?
#
loop_
_entity_poly.entity_id
_entity_poly.type
_entity_poly.pdbx_seq_one_letter_code
_entity_poly.pdbx_strand_id
1 'polypeptide(L)'
;NILRYIKNHTGPLIRDEQQDNNYCFADEMEWRYVPKSSTNIIPIVLQKNIDTKKKKEKLNDKIKHIHLKFTIDDIKYIMLEKEKDLIPFLEKLRSQGCDVNDKLISKVFYTSQIEDDL
;
A
#
# COMPACT_ATOMS: atom_id res chain seq x y z
N ASN A 1 16.70 -16.46 -8.14
CA ASN A 1 15.91 -16.68 -6.91
C ASN A 1 14.45 -16.31 -7.22
N ILE A 2 13.61 -17.30 -7.52
CA ILE A 2 12.23 -17.13 -8.01
C ILE A 2 11.24 -16.73 -6.91
N LEU A 3 11.57 -17.06 -5.65
CA LEU A 3 10.67 -16.89 -4.50
C LEU A 3 10.27 -15.42 -4.25
N ARG A 4 11.08 -14.47 -4.75
CA ARG A 4 10.84 -13.02 -4.67
C ARG A 4 9.67 -12.54 -5.53
N TYR A 5 9.26 -13.34 -6.49
CA TYR A 5 8.17 -13.03 -7.42
C TYR A 5 6.87 -13.75 -7.05
N ILE A 6 6.87 -14.52 -5.96
CA ILE A 6 5.71 -15.30 -5.52
C ILE A 6 4.90 -14.48 -4.52
N LYS A 7 3.57 -14.51 -4.67
CA LYS A 7 2.57 -14.00 -3.73
C LYS A 7 1.70 -15.16 -3.31
N ASN A 8 1.26 -15.18 -2.05
CA ASN A 8 0.20 -16.09 -1.64
C ASN A 8 -1.08 -15.72 -2.40
N HIS A 9 -1.77 -16.68 -3.00
CA HIS A 9 -3.06 -16.40 -3.63
C HIS A 9 -4.12 -16.06 -2.57
N THR A 10 -4.26 -16.94 -1.57
CA THR A 10 -5.16 -16.79 -0.43
C THR A 10 -4.45 -17.10 0.89
N GLY A 11 -5.02 -16.67 2.01
CA GLY A 11 -4.56 -17.07 3.35
C GLY A 11 -5.07 -16.15 4.46
N PRO A 12 -4.60 -16.35 5.71
CA PRO A 12 -5.06 -15.57 6.84
C PRO A 12 -4.51 -14.13 6.78
N LEU A 13 -5.42 -13.16 6.77
CA LEU A 13 -5.17 -11.75 7.00
C LEU A 13 -5.47 -11.43 8.46
N ILE A 14 -4.43 -11.07 9.22
CA ILE A 14 -4.55 -10.63 10.61
C ILE A 14 -4.19 -9.14 10.66
N ARG A 15 -5.20 -8.29 10.90
CA ARG A 15 -5.06 -6.85 11.17
C ARG A 15 -5.69 -6.58 12.53
N ASP A 16 -5.25 -5.51 13.21
CA ASP A 16 -5.55 -5.23 14.63
C ASP A 16 -6.96 -5.66 15.10
N GLU A 17 -8.01 -5.31 14.36
CA GLU A 17 -9.40 -5.63 14.69
C GLU A 17 -10.07 -6.67 13.77
N GLN A 18 -9.40 -7.13 12.70
CA GLN A 18 -10.01 -7.97 11.67
C GLN A 18 -9.14 -9.19 11.36
N GLN A 19 -9.73 -10.37 11.49
CA GLN A 19 -9.15 -11.64 11.09
C GLN A 19 -10.02 -12.27 10.00
N ASP A 20 -9.47 -12.38 8.79
CA ASP A 20 -10.06 -13.15 7.70
C ASP A 20 -9.13 -14.33 7.39
N ASN A 21 -9.61 -15.55 7.60
CA ASN A 21 -8.79 -16.74 7.42
C ASN A 21 -8.56 -17.11 5.94
N ASN A 22 -9.37 -16.58 5.01
CA ASN A 22 -9.37 -16.95 3.59
C ASN A 22 -9.27 -15.73 2.66
N TYR A 23 -8.60 -14.66 3.11
CA TYR A 23 -8.43 -13.44 2.34
C TYR A 23 -7.72 -13.71 0.99
N CYS A 24 -8.26 -13.18 -0.11
CA CYS A 24 -7.68 -13.29 -1.44
C CYS A 24 -6.71 -12.13 -1.69
N PHE A 25 -5.41 -12.37 -1.55
CA PHE A 25 -4.41 -11.32 -1.78
C PHE A 25 -4.23 -10.98 -3.26
N ALA A 26 -4.72 -11.83 -4.19
CA ALA A 26 -4.69 -11.53 -5.62
C ALA A 26 -5.57 -10.32 -5.98
N ASP A 27 -6.66 -10.10 -5.23
CA ASP A 27 -7.64 -9.03 -5.46
C ASP A 27 -7.07 -7.63 -5.15
N GLU A 28 -5.96 -7.55 -4.39
CA GLU A 28 -5.30 -6.26 -4.09
C GLU A 28 -4.69 -5.62 -5.36
N MET A 29 -4.53 -6.37 -6.46
CA MET A 29 -3.99 -5.90 -7.75
C MET A 29 -2.70 -5.06 -7.62
N GLU A 30 -1.87 -5.38 -6.63
CA GLU A 30 -0.70 -4.57 -6.27
C GLU A 30 0.45 -4.71 -7.27
N TRP A 31 1.10 -3.59 -7.56
CA TRP A 31 2.39 -3.58 -8.24
C TRP A 31 3.54 -3.74 -7.23
N ARG A 32 4.47 -4.64 -7.52
CA ARG A 32 5.64 -4.89 -6.67
C ARG A 32 6.94 -4.61 -7.41
N TYR A 33 7.70 -3.66 -6.88
CA TYR A 33 9.09 -3.49 -7.28
C TYR A 33 9.96 -4.55 -6.60
N VAL A 34 10.67 -5.36 -7.39
CA VAL A 34 11.60 -6.38 -6.89
C VAL A 34 13.04 -5.92 -7.16
N PRO A 35 13.82 -5.54 -6.12
CA PRO A 35 15.21 -5.10 -6.28
C PRO A 35 16.09 -6.13 -7.00
N LYS A 36 17.21 -5.72 -7.63
CA LYS A 36 18.14 -6.67 -8.28
C LYS A 36 18.74 -7.67 -7.27
N SER A 37 19.07 -8.88 -7.70
CA SER A 37 19.60 -9.94 -6.82
C SER A 37 21.00 -9.68 -6.26
N SER A 38 21.72 -8.70 -6.78
CA SER A 38 23.03 -8.27 -6.28
C SER A 38 22.96 -7.52 -4.94
N THR A 39 21.77 -7.10 -4.49
CA THR A 39 21.61 -6.50 -3.17
C THR A 39 21.77 -7.57 -2.09
N ASN A 40 22.59 -7.29 -1.07
CA ASN A 40 22.87 -8.17 0.07
C ASN A 40 21.67 -8.22 1.07
N ILE A 41 20.46 -8.33 0.53
CA ILE A 41 19.19 -8.23 1.24
C ILE A 41 18.56 -9.61 1.31
N ILE A 42 18.11 -10.00 2.49
CA ILE A 42 17.38 -11.24 2.69
C ILE A 42 15.99 -11.08 2.03
N PRO A 43 15.66 -11.86 0.99
CA PRO A 43 14.45 -11.66 0.21
C PRO A 43 13.16 -12.10 0.92
N ILE A 44 13.26 -13.00 1.90
CA ILE A 44 12.14 -13.59 2.62
C ILE A 44 12.51 -13.68 4.08
N VAL A 45 11.61 -13.22 4.94
CA VAL A 45 11.80 -13.24 6.40
C VAL A 45 10.69 -14.08 7.01
N LEU A 46 11.06 -15.01 7.90
CA LEU A 46 10.10 -15.83 8.64
C LEU A 46 9.36 -14.97 9.67
N GLN A 47 8.09 -15.27 9.92
CA GLN A 47 7.24 -14.53 10.87
C GLN A 47 7.89 -14.37 12.25
N LYS A 48 8.55 -15.41 12.78
CA LYS A 48 9.29 -15.36 14.06
C LYS A 48 10.39 -14.29 14.15
N ASN A 49 10.86 -13.81 13.00
CA ASN A 49 11.89 -12.78 12.89
C ASN A 49 11.28 -11.37 12.75
N ILE A 50 9.96 -11.23 12.63
CA ILE A 50 9.21 -9.96 12.52
C ILE A 50 7.98 -9.90 13.43
N ASP A 51 7.88 -10.82 14.39
CA ASP A 51 6.79 -10.96 15.36
C ASP A 51 6.65 -9.77 16.33
N THR A 52 7.60 -8.85 16.33
CA THR A 52 7.58 -7.64 17.15
C THR A 52 7.92 -6.42 16.30
N LYS A 53 7.31 -5.28 16.64
CA LYS A 53 7.54 -3.99 15.98
C LYS A 53 9.04 -3.67 15.88
N LYS A 54 9.80 -3.85 16.96
CA LYS A 54 11.25 -3.59 17.01
C LYS A 54 12.06 -4.48 16.06
N LYS A 55 11.73 -5.77 15.94
CA LYS A 55 12.42 -6.68 15.00
C LYS A 55 12.10 -6.29 13.54
N LYS A 56 10.84 -5.94 13.26
CA LYS A 56 10.40 -5.46 11.95
C LYS A 56 11.11 -4.16 11.55
N GLU A 57 11.15 -3.18 12.44
CA GLU A 57 11.86 -1.91 12.24
C GLU A 57 13.35 -2.12 11.94
N LYS A 58 14.04 -2.96 12.73
CA LYS A 58 15.46 -3.27 12.51
C LYS A 58 15.75 -3.83 11.11
N LEU A 59 14.82 -4.61 10.54
CA LEU A 59 14.97 -5.15 9.18
C LEU A 59 14.60 -4.11 8.12
N ASN A 60 13.54 -3.32 8.35
CA ASN A 60 13.16 -2.21 7.48
C ASN A 60 14.29 -1.18 7.35
N ASP A 61 15.00 -0.88 8.44
CA ASP A 61 16.14 0.04 8.43
C ASP A 61 17.27 -0.40 7.49
N LYS A 62 17.50 -1.72 7.36
CA LYS A 62 18.51 -2.25 6.44
C LYS A 62 18.18 -2.01 4.98
N ILE A 63 16.90 -1.83 4.66
CA ILE A 63 16.40 -1.65 3.28
C ILE A 63 15.93 -0.23 2.99
N LYS A 64 16.06 0.72 3.93
CA LYS A 64 15.67 2.12 3.72
C LYS A 64 16.28 2.75 2.46
N HIS A 65 17.51 2.39 2.12
CA HIS A 65 18.25 2.90 0.97
C HIS A 65 17.68 2.46 -0.40
N ILE A 66 16.79 1.45 -0.44
CA ILE A 66 16.13 0.99 -1.66
C ILE A 66 14.65 1.37 -1.74
N HIS A 67 14.14 2.16 -0.78
CA HIS A 67 12.76 2.62 -0.82
C HIS A 67 12.52 3.47 -2.07
N LEU A 68 11.43 3.18 -2.78
CA LEU A 68 10.97 4.03 -3.86
C LEU A 68 10.42 5.32 -3.25
N LYS A 69 10.83 6.45 -3.82
CA LYS A 69 10.15 7.72 -3.55
C LYS A 69 8.78 7.63 -4.20
N PHE A 70 7.76 8.00 -3.45
CA PHE A 70 6.38 8.07 -3.91
C PHE A 70 5.86 9.46 -3.60
N THR A 71 5.33 10.11 -4.63
CA THR A 71 4.85 11.48 -4.60
C THR A 71 3.48 11.56 -5.25
N ILE A 72 2.80 12.70 -5.10
CA ILE A 72 1.50 12.95 -5.74
C ILE A 72 1.61 12.84 -7.28
N ASP A 73 2.80 13.07 -7.83
CA ASP A 73 3.08 13.03 -9.27
C ASP A 73 3.00 11.61 -9.82
N ASP A 74 3.22 10.61 -8.97
CA ASP A 74 3.13 9.18 -9.31
C ASP A 74 1.67 8.68 -9.32
N ILE A 75 0.74 9.46 -8.75
CA ILE A 75 -0.68 9.12 -8.69
C ILE A 75 -1.37 9.65 -9.94
N LYS A 76 -2.04 8.78 -10.70
CA LYS A 76 -2.89 9.23 -11.82
C LYS A 76 -4.26 9.69 -11.35
N TYR A 77 -4.93 8.84 -10.58
CA TYR A 77 -6.30 9.04 -10.12
C TYR A 77 -6.46 8.53 -8.69
N ILE A 78 -7.36 9.16 -7.95
CA ILE A 78 -7.84 8.75 -6.64
C ILE A 78 -9.34 8.57 -6.80
N MET A 79 -9.82 7.33 -6.66
CA MET A 79 -11.25 7.03 -6.77
C MET A 79 -11.87 7.05 -5.39
N LEU A 80 -12.86 7.91 -5.20
CA LEU A 80 -13.75 7.92 -4.04
C LEU A 80 -15.12 7.41 -4.47
N GLU A 81 -15.87 6.81 -3.55
CA GLU A 81 -17.20 6.30 -3.88
C GLU A 81 -18.17 7.45 -4.19
N LYS A 82 -18.23 8.46 -3.29
CA LYS A 82 -19.15 9.59 -3.37
C LYS A 82 -18.47 10.91 -3.03
N GLU A 83 -19.05 12.02 -3.49
CA GLU A 83 -18.54 13.38 -3.22
C GLU A 83 -18.40 13.68 -1.72
N LYS A 84 -19.37 13.22 -0.92
CA LYS A 84 -19.36 13.39 0.54
C LYS A 84 -18.12 12.79 1.23
N ASP A 85 -17.44 11.83 0.60
CA ASP A 85 -16.27 11.16 1.15
C ASP A 85 -14.98 11.97 0.97
N LEU A 86 -15.02 13.03 0.15
CA LEU A 86 -13.86 13.89 -0.10
C LEU A 86 -13.34 14.54 1.18
N ILE A 87 -14.19 15.21 1.95
CA ILE A 87 -13.74 15.96 3.13
C ILE A 87 -13.11 15.03 4.18
N PRO A 88 -13.75 13.90 4.59
CA PRO A 88 -13.13 12.94 5.49
C PRO A 88 -11.80 12.39 4.98
N PHE A 89 -11.70 12.12 3.68
CA PHE A 89 -10.47 11.66 3.04
C PHE A 89 -9.34 12.69 3.15
N LEU A 90 -9.60 13.96 2.80
CA LEU A 90 -8.61 15.03 2.88
C LEU A 90 -8.18 15.31 4.33
N GLU A 91 -9.11 15.29 5.29
CA GLU A 91 -8.80 15.44 6.71
C GLU A 91 -7.90 14.31 7.21
N LYS A 92 -8.16 13.07 6.78
CA LYS A 92 -7.31 11.92 7.11
C LYS A 92 -5.89 12.12 6.59
N LEU A 93 -5.71 12.57 5.35
CA LEU A 93 -4.40 12.85 4.79
C LEU A 93 -3.66 13.96 5.56
N ARG A 94 -4.35 15.06 5.89
CA ARG A 94 -3.78 16.14 6.70
C ARG A 94 -3.33 15.64 8.07
N SER A 95 -4.14 14.80 8.73
CA SER A 95 -3.79 14.20 10.03
C SER A 95 -2.52 13.34 10.00
N GLN A 96 -2.14 12.84 8.83
CA GLN A 96 -0.92 12.05 8.61
C GLN A 96 0.27 12.91 8.15
N GLY A 97 0.11 14.23 8.11
CA GLY A 97 1.16 15.16 7.67
C GLY A 97 1.35 15.18 6.15
N CYS A 98 0.39 14.68 5.37
CA CYS A 98 0.44 14.79 3.92
C CYS A 98 0.14 16.22 3.48
N ASP A 99 0.87 16.70 2.49
CA ASP A 99 0.58 17.97 1.81
C ASP A 99 -0.66 17.79 0.92
N VAL A 100 -1.79 18.33 1.37
CA VAL A 100 -3.05 18.33 0.61
C VAL A 100 -3.12 19.64 -0.17
N ASN A 101 -2.80 19.55 -1.46
CA ASN A 101 -2.78 20.67 -2.39
C ASN A 101 -3.73 20.44 -3.57
N ASP A 102 -3.90 21.47 -4.41
CA ASP A 102 -4.81 21.42 -5.57
C ASP A 102 -4.44 20.32 -6.57
N LYS A 103 -3.15 19.95 -6.65
CA LYS A 103 -2.68 18.84 -7.51
C LYS A 103 -3.20 17.48 -7.03
N LEU A 104 -3.34 17.27 -5.72
CA LEU A 104 -3.96 16.07 -5.17
C LEU A 104 -5.47 16.08 -5.39
N ILE A 105 -6.13 17.21 -5.13
CA ILE A 105 -7.59 17.35 -5.25
C ILE A 105 -8.03 17.15 -6.71
N SER A 106 -7.29 17.70 -7.68
CA SER A 106 -7.57 17.54 -9.12
C SER A 106 -7.42 16.10 -9.63
N LYS A 107 -6.85 15.19 -8.83
CA LYS A 107 -6.75 13.76 -9.17
C LYS A 107 -7.89 12.93 -8.58
N VAL A 108 -8.82 13.54 -7.84
CA VAL A 108 -9.95 12.84 -7.23
C VAL A 108 -11.11 12.72 -8.22
N PHE A 109 -11.64 11.51 -8.35
CA PHE A 109 -12.80 11.17 -9.17
C PHE A 109 -13.79 10.36 -8.33
N TYR A 110 -15.07 10.48 -8.65
CA TYR A 110 -16.14 9.76 -7.96
C TYR A 110 -16.64 8.61 -8.83
N THR A 111 -16.64 7.39 -8.30
CA THR A 111 -17.12 6.22 -9.06
C THR A 111 -18.60 6.33 -9.39
N SER A 112 -19.40 6.96 -8.52
CA SER A 112 -20.82 7.21 -8.79
C SER A 112 -21.06 8.05 -10.05
N GLN A 113 -20.18 9.01 -10.36
CA GLN A 113 -20.31 9.82 -11.58
C GLN A 113 -20.01 9.01 -12.85
N ILE A 114 -19.08 8.05 -12.75
CA ILE A 114 -18.74 7.17 -13.87
C ILE A 114 -19.90 6.22 -14.16
N GLU A 115 -20.57 5.73 -13.12
CA GLU A 115 -21.74 4.86 -13.27
C GLU A 115 -22.95 5.60 -13.87
N ASP A 116 -23.17 6.86 -13.48
CA ASP A 116 -24.24 7.69 -14.02
C ASP A 116 -24.01 8.10 -15.50
N ASP A 117 -22.74 8.14 -15.93
CA ASP A 117 -22.33 8.49 -17.30
C ASP A 117 -22.31 7.29 -18.28
N LEU A 118 -22.49 6.05 -17.79
CA LEU A 118 -22.52 4.79 -18.58
C LEU A 118 -23.93 4.36 -18.97
#